data_AF-A0A929CIL9-F1
#
_entry.id   AF-A0A929CIL9-F1
#
_cell.length_a   1.000
_cell.length_b   1.000
_cell.length_c   1.000
_cell.angle_alpha   90.00
_cell.angle_beta   90.00
_cell.angle_gamma   90.00
#
_symmetry.space_group_name_H-M   'P 1'
#
loop_
_entity.id
_entity.type
_entity.pdbx_description
1 polymer ?
#
loop_
_entity_poly.entity_id
_entity_poly.type
_entity_poly.pdbx_seq_one_letter_code
_entity_poly.pdbx_strand_id
1 'polypeptide(L)'
;LQSNDQRISKEGVVIIKSQQTRSQEQNRLKALEMLRQLIQKTLIPPKPRKKTKPTRGSKEKRLDEKKQRGQTKRFRGKVTD
;
A
#
# COMPACT_ATOMS: atom_id res chain seq x y z
N LEU A 1 8.80 11.82 -11.25
CA LEU A 1 7.36 11.54 -11.08
C LEU A 1 7.13 10.04 -11.29
N GLN A 2 7.34 9.19 -10.28
CA GLN A 2 7.00 7.76 -10.40
C GLN A 2 5.51 7.58 -10.11
N SER A 3 4.69 7.93 -11.09
CA SER A 3 3.28 7.55 -11.13
C SER A 3 3.19 6.22 -11.88
N ASN A 4 2.55 5.21 -11.30
CA ASN A 4 2.21 3.95 -12.00
C ASN A 4 1.07 4.13 -13.01
N ASP A 5 0.66 5.37 -13.30
CA ASP A 5 -0.40 5.67 -14.26
C ASP A 5 0.14 5.60 -15.70
N GLN A 6 -0.39 4.65 -16.47
CA GLN A 6 -0.01 4.41 -17.87
C GLN A 6 -0.33 5.59 -18.80
N ARG A 7 -1.14 6.56 -18.36
CA ARG A 7 -1.51 7.75 -19.12
C ARG A 7 -0.44 8.86 -19.09
N ILE A 8 0.59 8.71 -18.25
CA ILE A 8 1.64 9.72 -18.07
C ILE A 8 2.93 9.21 -18.71
N SER A 9 3.44 9.92 -19.71
CA SER A 9 4.72 9.58 -20.34
C SER A 9 5.89 9.85 -19.41
N LYS A 10 7.07 9.29 -19.72
CA LYS A 10 8.30 9.54 -18.94
C LYS A 10 8.71 11.02 -18.92
N GLU A 11 8.30 11.78 -19.93
CA GLU A 11 8.53 13.22 -20.07
C GLU A 11 7.49 14.06 -19.30
N GLY A 12 6.53 13.42 -18.61
CA GLY A 12 5.48 14.12 -17.85
C GLY A 12 4.30 14.59 -18.69
N VAL A 13 4.16 14.10 -19.92
CA VAL A 13 3.04 14.43 -20.80
C VAL A 13 1.85 13.52 -20.48
N VAL A 14 0.68 14.12 -20.22
CA VAL A 14 -0.57 13.41 -19.93
C VAL A 14 -1.33 13.16 -21.23
N ILE A 15 -1.54 11.89 -21.59
CA ILE A 15 -2.26 11.49 -22.79
C ILE A 15 -3.64 10.93 -22.38
N ILE A 16 -4.72 11.62 -22.78
CA ILE A 16 -6.10 11.21 -22.51
C ILE A 16 -6.82 11.01 -23.84
N LYS A 17 -7.38 9.82 -24.03
CA LYS A 17 -8.18 9.45 -25.21
C LYS A 17 -9.63 9.17 -24.78
N SER A 18 -10.60 9.78 -25.47
CA SER A 18 -12.02 9.49 -25.33
C SER A 18 -12.61 9.11 -26.69
N GLN A 19 -13.23 7.93 -26.75
CA GLN A 19 -13.77 7.33 -27.98
C GLN A 19 -15.14 6.67 -27.73
N GLN A 20 -15.95 7.26 -26.83
CA GLN A 20 -17.22 6.68 -26.37
C GLN A 20 -18.39 7.01 -27.29
N THR A 21 -18.38 8.18 -27.91
CA THR A 21 -19.50 8.69 -28.72
C THR A 21 -19.06 8.94 -30.16
N ARG A 22 -20.01 9.03 -31.09
CA ARG A 22 -19.73 9.48 -32.47
C ARG A 22 -19.45 10.98 -32.58
N SER A 23 -19.97 11.80 -31.65
CA SER A 23 -19.72 13.24 -31.62
C SER A 23 -18.36 13.57 -31.01
N GLN A 24 -17.57 14.38 -31.73
CA GLN A 24 -16.28 14.90 -31.27
C GLN A 24 -16.43 15.81 -30.05
N GLU A 25 -17.47 16.65 -30.02
CA GLU A 25 -17.71 17.58 -28.90
C GLU A 25 -17.97 16.83 -27.61
N GLN A 26 -18.82 15.81 -27.66
CA GLN A 26 -19.10 14.94 -26.51
C GLN A 26 -17.82 14.24 -26.02
N ASN A 27 -17.01 13.72 -26.95
CA ASN A 27 -15.72 13.10 -26.60
C ASN A 27 -14.74 14.12 -25.99
N ARG A 28 -14.72 15.36 -26.48
CA ARG A 28 -13.87 16.45 -25.95
C ARG A 28 -14.27 16.82 -24.53
N LEU A 29 -15.57 17.02 -24.28
CA LEU A 29 -16.09 17.29 -22.93
C LEU A 29 -15.76 16.15 -21.98
N LYS A 30 -15.89 14.90 -22.43
CA LYS A 30 -15.56 13.73 -21.63
C LYS A 30 -14.07 13.65 -21.29
N ALA A 31 -13.19 13.94 -22.25
CA ALA A 31 -11.74 13.97 -22.02
C ALA A 31 -11.35 15.05 -21.01
N LEU A 32 -11.97 16.22 -21.07
CA LEU A 32 -11.77 17.30 -20.09
C LEU A 32 -12.22 16.89 -18.69
N GLU A 33 -13.37 16.22 -18.56
CA GLU A 33 -13.83 15.74 -17.25
C GLU A 33 -12.89 14.66 -16.68
N MET A 34 -12.37 13.75 -17.52
CA MET A 34 -11.36 12.78 -17.11
C MET A 34 -10.06 13.45 -16.64
N LEU A 35 -9.62 14.50 -17.32
CA LEU A 35 -8.46 15.30 -16.92
C LEU A 35 -8.70 15.96 -15.55
N ARG A 36 -9.87 16.59 -15.36
CA ARG A 36 -10.25 17.22 -14.09
C ARG A 36 -10.21 16.23 -12.93
N GLN A 37 -10.79 15.04 -13.13
CA GLN A 37 -10.78 13.97 -12.12
C GLN A 37 -9.38 13.45 -11.81
N LEU A 38 -8.51 13.34 -12.83
CA LEU A 38 -7.12 12.94 -12.63
C LEU A 38 -6.39 13.93 -11.73
N ILE A 39 -6.49 15.23 -12.04
CA ILE A 39 -5.87 16.31 -11.27
C ILE A 39 -6.37 16.28 -9.83
N GLN A 40 -7.69 16.19 -9.63
CA GLN A 40 -8.28 16.12 -8.29
C GLN A 40 -7.76 14.94 -7.45
N LYS A 41 -7.63 13.77 -8.06
CA LYS A 41 -7.08 12.59 -7.36
C LYS A 41 -5.61 12.80 -6.96
N THR A 42 -4.81 13.38 -7.84
CA THR A 42 -3.39 13.63 -7.56
C THR A 42 -3.15 14.72 -6.53
N LEU A 43 -4.08 15.66 -6.38
CA LEU A 43 -3.98 16.73 -5.38
C LEU A 43 -4.23 16.25 -3.95
N ILE A 44 -4.81 15.05 -3.76
CA ILE A 44 -5.06 14.50 -2.42
C ILE A 44 -3.81 13.75 -1.98
N PRO A 45 -3.00 14.28 -1.05
CA PRO A 45 -1.85 13.55 -0.55
C PRO A 45 -2.30 12.33 0.25
N PRO A 46 -1.65 11.17 0.09
CA PRO A 46 -1.96 10.00 0.89
C PRO A 46 -1.65 10.29 2.37
N LYS A 47 -2.59 9.93 3.26
CA LYS A 47 -2.39 10.09 4.70
C LYS A 47 -1.15 9.28 5.13
N PRO A 48 -0.18 9.87 5.83
CA PRO A 48 1.02 9.15 6.24
C PRO A 48 0.63 7.99 7.16
N ARG A 49 1.11 6.79 6.81
CA ARG A 49 0.90 5.59 7.63
C ARG A 49 1.72 5.70 8.91
N LYS A 50 1.06 5.69 10.06
CA LYS A 50 1.72 5.47 11.36
C LYS A 50 1.99 3.97 11.52
N LYS A 51 3.24 3.58 11.77
CA LYS A 51 3.58 2.16 12.03
C LYS A 51 2.81 1.69 13.27
N THR A 52 2.16 0.52 13.15
CA THR A 52 1.47 -0.10 14.28
C THR A 52 2.48 -0.73 15.22
N LYS A 53 2.25 -0.62 16.53
CA LYS A 53 3.03 -1.38 17.53
C LYS A 53 2.59 -2.86 17.45
N PRO A 54 3.47 -3.84 17.78
CA PRO A 54 3.06 -5.23 17.94
C PRO A 54 1.90 -5.35 18.92
N THR A 55 0.96 -6.25 18.62
CA THR A 55 -0.24 -6.46 19.45
C THR A 55 0.13 -7.03 20.82
N ARG A 56 -0.74 -6.83 21.82
CA ARG A 56 -0.56 -7.38 23.17
C ARG A 56 -0.39 -8.91 23.13
N GLY A 57 -1.25 -9.60 22.38
CA GLY A 57 -1.17 -11.04 22.20
C GLY A 57 0.12 -11.51 21.53
N SER A 58 0.67 -10.75 20.57
CA SER A 58 1.99 -11.08 19.98
C SER A 58 3.12 -10.98 21.01
N LYS A 59 3.05 -10.00 21.93
CA LYS A 59 4.03 -9.85 23.01
C LYS A 59 3.93 -10.98 24.05
N GLU A 60 2.71 -11.36 24.41
CA GLU A 60 2.43 -12.47 25.34
C GLU A 60 2.91 -13.80 24.77
N LYS A 61 2.52 -14.15 23.54
CA LYS A 61 2.97 -15.38 22.86
C LYS A 61 4.49 -15.49 22.82
N ARG A 62 5.19 -14.40 22.47
CA ARG A 62 6.67 -14.37 22.48
C ARG A 62 7.25 -14.65 23.87
N LEU A 63 6.64 -14.14 24.94
CA LEU A 63 7.10 -14.41 26.31
C LEU A 63 6.86 -15.86 26.71
N ASP A 64 5.71 -16.41 26.35
CA ASP A 64 5.36 -17.80 26.65
C ASP A 64 6.24 -18.78 25.88
N GLU A 65 6.47 -18.53 24.58
CA GLU A 65 7.43 -19.29 23.77
C GLU A 65 8.85 -19.22 24.37
N LYS A 66 9.26 -18.05 24.88
CA LYS A 66 10.56 -17.89 25.56
C LYS A 66 10.62 -18.73 26.85
N LYS A 67 9.55 -18.74 27.66
CA LYS A 67 9.47 -19.55 28.89
C LYS A 67 9.50 -21.04 28.57
N GLN A 68 8.69 -21.49 27.61
CA GLN A 68 8.63 -22.88 27.17
C GLN A 68 10.00 -23.36 26.69
N ARG A 69 10.67 -22.59 25.79
CA ARG A 69 12.03 -22.91 25.36
C ARG A 69 13.02 -23.00 26.53
N GLY A 70 12.89 -22.11 27.51
CA GLY A 70 13.72 -22.14 28.72
C GLY A 70 13.54 -23.43 29.51
N GLN A 71 12.29 -23.86 29.73
CA GLN A 71 11.98 -25.12 30.40
C GLN A 71 12.51 -26.31 29.60
N THR A 72 12.26 -26.37 28.29
CA THR A 72 12.79 -27.42 27.42
C THR A 72 14.31 -27.51 27.49
N LYS A 73 15.02 -26.38 27.55
CA LYS A 73 16.49 -26.37 27.70
C LYS A 73 16.95 -26.88 29.07
N ARG A 74 16.21 -26.60 30.15
CA ARG A 74 16.54 -27.12 31.49
C ARG A 74 16.46 -28.64 31.54
N PHE A 75 15.42 -29.23 30.97
CA PHE A 75 15.27 -30.69 30.90
C PHE A 75 16.32 -31.36 30.00
N ARG A 76 16.98 -30.63 29.11
CA ARG A 76 18.12 -31.11 28.29
C ARG A 76 19.47 -30.99 28.99
N GLY A 77 19.52 -30.39 30.19
CA GLY A 77 20.74 -30.32 30.98
C GLY A 77 21.25 -31.72 31.32
N LYS A 78 22.56 -31.85 31.54
CA LYS A 78 23.20 -33.12 31.90
C LYS A 78 22.55 -33.63 33.20
N VAL A 79 21.99 -34.84 33.18
CA VAL A 79 21.53 -35.53 34.39
C VAL A 79 22.78 -35.87 35.19
N THR A 80 22.96 -35.24 36.34
CA THR A 80 23.94 -35.65 37.34
C THR A 80 23.20 -36.52 38.34
N ASP A 81 23.55 -37.81 38.35
CA ASP A 81 23.13 -38.75 39.41
C ASP A 81 23.74 -38.36 40.77
#